data_AF-A0A957N9R6-F1
#
_entry.id   AF-A0A957N9R6-F1
#
_cell.length_a   1.000
_cell.length_b   1.000
_cell.length_c   1.000
_cell.angle_alpha   90.00
_cell.angle_beta   90.00
_cell.angle_gamma   90.00
#
_symmetry.space_group_name_H-M   'P 1'
#
loop_
_entity.id
_entity.type
_entity.pdbx_description
1 polymer ?
#
loop_
_entity_poly.entity_id
_entity_poly.type
_entity_poly.pdbx_seq_one_letter_code
_entity_poly.pdbx_strand_id
1 'polypeptide(L)'
;IVREQAFTVLNRLAALRMAEARGLLVESVGNGFQAKGFQLYARLAGTGLGETGDAYRVYLFSVFDELAQDLPGLFDRYSPQGRLFPREAALLQVLTLINDADIAPLWSEDETIGWIYQYFNSKEERKAMRDASQAPRNSRELAVRNQFFTPRYVVEFLVDNTLGRLWFNATGGATGLRDRCQYLLVKPDETPQAATKLRDPRTLKLL
;
A
#
# COMPACT_ATOMS: atom_id res chain seq x y z
N ILE A 1 10.39 18.19 -2.79
CA ILE A 1 11.54 17.35 -3.23
C ILE A 1 12.03 16.41 -2.12
N VAL A 2 12.86 16.81 -1.13
CA VAL A 2 13.42 15.85 -0.15
C VAL A 2 12.35 15.04 0.60
N ARG A 3 11.24 15.69 1.01
CA ARG A 3 10.13 15.00 1.68
C ARG A 3 9.43 13.97 0.80
N GLU A 4 9.23 14.28 -0.49
CA GLU A 4 8.61 13.34 -1.44
C GLU A 4 9.53 12.15 -1.71
N GLN A 5 10.84 12.40 -1.79
CA GLN A 5 11.85 11.35 -1.90
C GLN A 5 11.86 10.43 -0.67
N ALA A 6 11.83 11.01 0.53
CA ALA A 6 11.73 10.26 1.77
C ALA A 6 10.43 9.43 1.84
N PHE A 7 9.31 10.00 1.39
CA PHE A 7 8.04 9.28 1.30
C PHE A 7 8.13 8.08 0.36
N THR A 8 8.68 8.27 -0.84
CA THR A 8 8.88 7.19 -1.82
C THR A 8 9.74 6.07 -1.27
N VAL A 9 10.87 6.40 -0.62
CA VAL A 9 11.75 5.40 -0.01
C VAL A 9 11.04 4.65 1.12
N LEU A 10 10.32 5.36 2.00
CA LEU A 10 9.55 4.72 3.07
C LEU A 10 8.51 3.75 2.51
N ASN A 11 7.78 4.13 1.46
CA ASN A 11 6.78 3.27 0.83
C ASN A 11 7.41 2.02 0.20
N ARG A 12 8.61 2.13 -0.39
CA ARG A 12 9.35 0.97 -0.90
C ARG A 12 9.73 0.02 0.23
N LEU A 13 10.32 0.54 1.30
CA LEU A 13 10.71 -0.27 2.46
C LEU A 13 9.50 -0.94 3.13
N ALA A 14 8.40 -0.20 3.29
CA ALA A 14 7.14 -0.73 3.80
C ALA A 14 6.59 -1.84 2.91
N ALA A 15 6.60 -1.66 1.58
CA ALA A 15 6.15 -2.68 0.65
C ALA A 15 7.01 -3.95 0.72
N LEU A 16 8.34 -3.82 0.85
CA LEU A 16 9.22 -4.97 1.08
C LEU A 16 8.86 -5.68 2.40
N ARG A 17 8.71 -4.93 3.50
CA ARG A 17 8.38 -5.49 4.81
C ARG A 17 7.02 -6.20 4.83
N MET A 18 6.03 -5.64 4.14
CA MET A 18 4.72 -6.24 3.93
C MET A 18 4.77 -7.52 3.09
N ALA A 19 5.63 -7.55 2.06
CA ALA A 19 5.83 -8.74 1.22
C ALA A 19 6.52 -9.86 2.01
N GLU A 20 7.50 -9.54 2.85
CA GLU A 20 8.15 -10.49 3.76
C GLU A 20 7.17 -11.10 4.75
N ALA A 21 6.34 -10.26 5.40
CA ALA A 21 5.34 -10.72 6.35
C ALA A 21 4.31 -11.68 5.73
N ARG A 22 4.09 -11.56 4.41
CA ARG A 22 3.19 -12.42 3.62
C ARG A 22 3.90 -13.59 2.95
N GLY A 23 5.20 -13.76 3.15
CA GLY A 23 5.99 -14.84 2.53
C GLY A 23 6.17 -14.70 1.00
N LEU A 24 5.93 -13.50 0.46
CA LEU A 24 6.08 -13.20 -0.97
C LEU A 24 7.51 -12.80 -1.34
N LEU A 25 8.31 -12.42 -0.35
CA LEU A 25 9.69 -11.99 -0.52
C LEU A 25 10.57 -12.65 0.55
N VAL A 26 11.78 -13.07 0.17
CA VAL A 26 12.81 -13.45 1.14
C VAL A 26 13.15 -12.24 2.00
N GLU A 27 13.29 -12.44 3.31
CA GLU A 27 13.65 -11.38 4.26
C GLU A 27 14.83 -10.54 3.74
N SER A 28 14.54 -9.27 3.46
CA SER A 28 15.41 -8.27 2.84
C SER A 28 15.62 -7.08 3.77
N VAL A 29 14.58 -6.64 4.49
CA VAL A 29 14.58 -5.50 5.43
C VAL A 29 14.26 -5.91 6.87
N GLY A 30 13.54 -7.02 7.08
CA GLY A 30 13.03 -7.50 8.38
C GLY A 30 14.05 -7.73 9.51
N ASN A 31 15.35 -7.64 9.22
CA ASN A 31 16.42 -7.69 10.22
C ASN A 31 17.66 -6.86 9.81
N GLY A 32 17.45 -5.81 9.00
CA GLY A 32 18.51 -4.96 8.46
C GLY A 32 19.65 -5.76 7.84
N PHE A 33 20.89 -5.51 8.27
CA PHE A 33 22.07 -6.22 7.75
C PHE A 33 22.08 -7.73 8.06
N GLN A 34 21.24 -8.23 8.96
CA GLN A 34 21.12 -9.66 9.24
C GLN A 34 19.99 -10.32 8.46
N ALA A 35 19.30 -9.59 7.59
CA ALA A 35 18.26 -10.13 6.73
C ALA A 35 18.79 -11.27 5.86
N LYS A 36 18.07 -12.40 5.83
CA LYS A 36 18.52 -13.64 5.15
C LYS A 36 18.89 -13.41 3.68
N GLY A 37 18.09 -12.62 2.96
CA GLY A 37 18.29 -12.29 1.56
C GLY A 37 19.56 -11.48 1.35
N PHE A 38 19.82 -10.50 2.21
CA PHE A 38 21.08 -9.73 2.15
C PHE A 38 22.29 -10.60 2.51
N GLN A 39 22.19 -11.44 3.54
CA GLN A 39 23.28 -12.34 3.92
C GLN A 39 23.67 -13.30 2.79
N LEU A 40 22.69 -13.81 2.05
CA LEU A 40 22.94 -14.62 0.84
C LEU A 40 23.62 -13.79 -0.26
N TYR A 41 23.07 -12.60 -0.53
CA TYR A 41 23.62 -11.69 -1.54
C TYR A 41 25.07 -11.30 -1.26
N ALA A 42 25.37 -10.89 -0.02
CA ALA A 42 26.71 -10.49 0.42
C ALA A 42 27.72 -11.64 0.30
N ARG A 43 27.32 -12.88 0.61
CA ARG A 43 28.19 -14.06 0.42
C ARG A 43 28.55 -14.29 -1.04
N LEU A 44 27.61 -14.08 -1.96
CA LEU A 44 27.83 -14.25 -3.40
C LEU A 44 28.65 -13.10 -3.99
N ALA A 45 28.42 -11.87 -3.54
CA ALA A 45 29.12 -10.69 -4.01
C ALA A 45 30.55 -10.55 -3.44
N GLY A 46 30.82 -11.17 -2.30
CA GLY A 46 32.11 -11.09 -1.60
C GLY A 46 32.44 -9.65 -1.20
N THR A 47 33.70 -9.25 -1.34
CA THR A 47 34.18 -7.89 -0.99
C THR A 47 34.03 -6.88 -2.13
N GLY A 48 33.40 -7.26 -3.26
CA GLY A 48 33.34 -6.44 -4.47
C GLY A 48 32.45 -5.20 -4.36
N LEU A 49 31.62 -5.09 -3.30
CA LEU A 49 30.63 -4.03 -3.13
C LEU A 49 31.01 -3.00 -2.05
N GLY A 50 32.23 -3.07 -1.51
CA GLY A 50 32.71 -2.14 -0.48
C GLY A 50 32.27 -2.53 0.93
N GLU A 51 32.02 -1.52 1.77
CA GLU A 51 31.58 -1.70 3.15
C GLU A 51 30.15 -2.27 3.22
N THR A 52 29.77 -2.85 4.36
CA THR A 52 28.47 -3.51 4.57
C THR A 52 27.29 -2.60 4.19
N GLY A 53 27.34 -1.32 4.53
CA GLY A 53 26.30 -0.35 4.20
C GLY A 53 26.14 -0.12 2.70
N ASP A 54 27.25 -0.03 1.96
CA ASP A 54 27.23 0.09 0.50
C ASP A 54 26.71 -1.19 -0.16
N ALA A 55 27.19 -2.35 0.29
CA ALA A 55 26.70 -3.64 -0.18
C ALA A 55 25.20 -3.80 0.05
N TYR A 56 24.70 -3.39 1.23
CA TYR A 56 23.28 -3.45 1.56
C TYR A 56 22.43 -2.50 0.71
N ARG A 57 22.94 -1.29 0.44
CA ARG A 57 22.28 -0.35 -0.47
C ARG A 57 22.19 -0.90 -1.89
N VAL A 58 23.27 -1.49 -2.40
CA VAL A 58 23.28 -2.13 -3.72
C VAL A 58 22.30 -3.29 -3.76
N TYR A 59 22.26 -4.12 -2.72
CA TYR A 59 21.28 -5.20 -2.57
C TYR A 59 19.84 -4.69 -2.65
N LEU A 60 19.47 -3.67 -1.86
CA LEU A 60 18.13 -3.10 -1.91
C LEU A 60 17.78 -2.53 -3.29
N PHE A 61 18.75 -1.93 -3.99
CA PHE A 61 18.55 -1.49 -5.37
C PHE A 61 18.31 -2.66 -6.33
N SER A 62 19.01 -3.79 -6.17
CA SER A 62 18.72 -4.99 -6.96
C SER A 62 17.31 -5.52 -6.70
N VAL A 63 16.86 -5.54 -5.43
CA VAL A 63 15.48 -5.93 -5.08
C VAL A 63 14.47 -4.97 -5.70
N PHE A 64 14.73 -3.66 -5.68
CA PHE A 64 13.85 -2.68 -6.31
C PHE A 64 13.81 -2.85 -7.83
N ASP A 65 14.94 -3.05 -8.49
CA ASP A 65 15.02 -3.20 -9.94
C ASP A 65 14.26 -4.45 -10.42
N GLU A 66 14.27 -5.54 -9.64
CA GLU A 66 13.46 -6.73 -9.88
C GLU A 66 11.97 -6.45 -9.73
N LEU A 67 11.54 -5.89 -8.59
CA LEU A 67 10.12 -5.60 -8.35
C LEU A 67 9.55 -4.49 -9.25
N ALA A 68 10.42 -3.66 -9.83
CA ALA A 68 10.02 -2.66 -10.82
C ALA A 68 9.53 -3.26 -12.14
N GLN A 69 9.82 -4.54 -12.43
CA GLN A 69 9.26 -5.21 -13.60
C GLN A 69 7.73 -5.31 -13.52
N ASP A 70 7.20 -5.61 -12.34
CA ASP A 70 5.76 -5.76 -12.11
C ASP A 70 5.10 -4.48 -11.58
N LEU A 71 5.81 -3.70 -10.76
CA LEU A 71 5.28 -2.50 -10.11
C LEU A 71 6.22 -1.29 -10.27
N PRO A 72 6.46 -0.80 -11.50
CA PRO A 72 7.41 0.27 -11.80
C PRO A 72 7.03 1.58 -11.10
N GLY A 73 5.73 1.86 -10.96
CA GLY A 73 5.23 3.09 -10.31
C GLY A 73 5.70 3.26 -8.86
N LEU A 74 6.05 2.16 -8.17
CA LEU A 74 6.60 2.21 -6.82
C LEU A 74 8.12 2.01 -6.82
N PHE A 75 8.62 0.99 -7.50
CA PHE A 75 10.00 0.53 -7.33
C PHE A 75 11.03 1.13 -8.31
N ASP A 76 10.62 1.79 -9.39
CA ASP A 76 11.56 2.43 -10.31
C ASP A 76 12.41 3.49 -9.59
N ARG A 77 13.67 3.16 -9.30
CA ARG A 77 14.61 4.04 -8.59
C ARG A 77 15.12 5.21 -9.45
N TYR A 78 14.84 5.21 -10.75
CA TYR A 78 15.16 6.32 -11.64
C TYR A 78 14.03 7.35 -11.75
N SER A 79 12.87 7.07 -11.14
CA SER A 79 11.75 7.99 -11.11
C SER A 79 12.15 9.33 -10.46
N PRO A 80 11.63 10.48 -10.96
CA PRO A 80 11.99 11.79 -10.41
C PRO A 80 11.72 11.93 -8.91
N GLN A 81 10.75 11.18 -8.37
CA GLN A 81 10.33 11.22 -6.97
C GLN A 81 11.04 10.19 -6.09
N GLY A 82 11.92 9.33 -6.64
CA GLY A 82 12.59 8.24 -5.91
C GLY A 82 14.09 8.11 -6.17
N ARG A 83 14.72 9.17 -6.69
CA ARG A 83 16.13 9.25 -7.08
C ARG A 83 17.11 9.44 -5.92
N LEU A 84 16.66 10.04 -4.81
CA LEU A 84 17.46 10.14 -3.59
C LEU A 84 17.24 8.89 -2.74
N PHE A 85 18.33 8.41 -2.14
CA PHE A 85 18.31 7.32 -1.18
C PHE A 85 18.99 7.77 0.13
N PRO A 86 18.47 7.37 1.31
CA PRO A 86 19.05 7.78 2.58
C PRO A 86 20.50 7.30 2.72
N ARG A 87 21.30 8.10 3.44
CA ARG A 87 22.59 7.65 3.95
C ARG A 87 22.38 6.53 4.97
N GLU A 88 23.39 5.69 5.15
CA GLU A 88 23.34 4.51 6.02
C GLU A 88 22.77 4.81 7.42
N ALA A 89 23.25 5.86 8.09
CA ALA A 89 22.76 6.22 9.42
C ALA A 89 21.25 6.48 9.45
N ALA A 90 20.69 7.14 8.44
CA ALA A 90 19.26 7.42 8.36
C ALA A 90 18.47 6.16 7.94
N LEU A 91 19.03 5.33 7.05
CA LEU A 91 18.44 4.07 6.66
C LEU A 91 18.30 3.14 7.89
N LEU A 92 19.36 2.98 8.67
CA LEU A 92 19.37 2.14 9.87
C LEU A 92 18.34 2.62 10.90
N GLN A 93 18.19 3.93 11.10
CA GLN A 93 17.16 4.48 11.99
C GLN A 93 15.74 4.11 11.52
N VAL A 94 15.47 4.23 10.22
CA VAL A 94 14.17 3.82 9.66
C VAL A 94 13.97 2.32 9.78
N LEU A 95 15.00 1.50 9.54
CA LEU A 95 14.94 0.06 9.69
C LEU A 95 14.62 -0.35 11.13
N THR A 96 15.20 0.32 12.13
CA THR A 96 14.86 0.11 13.53
C THR A 96 13.38 0.37 13.78
N LEU A 97 12.84 1.48 13.27
CA LEU A 97 11.43 1.84 13.46
C LEU A 97 10.47 0.86 12.78
N ILE A 98 10.76 0.44 11.54
CA ILE A 98 9.86 -0.49 10.82
C ILE A 98 9.94 -1.92 11.37
N ASN A 99 11.04 -2.29 12.04
CA ASN A 99 11.24 -3.60 12.62
C ASN A 99 10.93 -3.64 14.13
N ASP A 100 10.33 -2.58 14.67
CA ASP A 100 9.89 -2.57 16.06
C ASP A 100 8.85 -3.67 16.31
N ALA A 101 8.98 -4.34 17.46
CA ALA A 101 8.14 -5.47 17.82
C ALA A 101 6.66 -5.06 17.99
N ASP A 102 6.39 -3.84 18.43
CA ASP A 102 5.03 -3.35 18.70
C ASP A 102 4.21 -3.24 17.41
N ILE A 103 4.86 -3.01 16.27
CA ILE A 103 4.21 -2.89 14.96
C ILE A 103 4.37 -4.13 14.08
N ALA A 104 5.11 -5.15 14.55
CA ALA A 104 5.39 -6.35 13.76
C ALA A 104 4.11 -7.04 13.20
N PRO A 105 3.00 -7.16 13.97
CA PRO A 105 1.76 -7.74 13.45
C PRO A 105 1.08 -6.90 12.37
N LEU A 106 1.34 -5.58 12.31
CA LEU A 106 0.71 -4.71 11.34
C LEU A 106 1.20 -5.00 9.91
N TRP A 107 2.39 -5.57 9.74
CA TRP A 107 2.94 -5.82 8.41
C TRP A 107 2.14 -6.86 7.61
N SER A 108 1.36 -7.73 8.26
CA SER A 108 0.43 -8.66 7.58
C SER A 108 -0.92 -8.04 7.23
N GLU A 109 -1.25 -6.87 7.77
CA GLU A 109 -2.54 -6.20 7.54
C GLU A 109 -2.56 -5.45 6.20
N ASP A 110 -3.69 -5.48 5.50
CA ASP A 110 -3.84 -4.82 4.20
C ASP A 110 -3.93 -3.29 4.32
N GLU A 111 -4.38 -2.79 5.47
CA GLU A 111 -4.58 -1.37 5.73
C GLU A 111 -3.28 -0.61 6.06
N THR A 112 -2.19 -1.32 6.34
CA THR A 112 -0.93 -0.72 6.82
C THR A 112 -0.34 0.30 5.87
N ILE A 113 -0.36 0.01 4.56
CA ILE A 113 0.10 1.00 3.56
C ILE A 113 -0.78 2.24 3.56
N GLY A 114 -2.09 2.08 3.78
CA GLY A 114 -3.05 3.15 3.91
C GLY A 114 -2.76 4.05 5.11
N TRP A 115 -2.43 3.45 6.26
CA TRP A 115 -2.04 4.20 7.46
C TRP A 115 -0.74 4.97 7.24
N ILE A 116 0.27 4.37 6.60
CA ILE A 116 1.52 5.08 6.25
C ILE A 116 1.20 6.32 5.42
N TYR A 117 0.38 6.19 4.36
CA TYR A 117 -0.04 7.32 3.53
C TYR A 117 -0.77 8.40 4.33
N GLN A 118 -1.72 8.00 5.17
CA GLN A 118 -2.54 8.94 5.96
C GLN A 118 -1.75 9.67 7.05
N TYR A 119 -0.80 8.99 7.69
CA TYR A 119 -0.08 9.51 8.85
C TYR A 119 1.31 10.05 8.54
N PHE A 120 1.82 9.89 7.31
CA PHE A 120 3.06 10.53 6.89
C PHE A 120 3.01 12.06 7.02
N ASN A 121 1.84 12.67 6.82
CA ASN A 121 1.60 14.07 7.12
C ASN A 121 0.90 14.20 8.48
N SER A 122 1.49 14.98 9.38
CA SER A 122 0.97 15.12 10.74
C SER A 122 -0.44 15.73 10.75
N LYS A 123 -1.20 15.46 11.82
CA LYS A 123 -2.54 16.04 11.99
C LYS A 123 -2.45 17.56 12.13
N GLU A 124 -1.40 18.05 12.77
CA GLU A 124 -1.10 19.45 13.01
C GLU A 124 -0.81 20.17 11.70
N GLU A 125 -0.01 19.57 10.81
CA GLU A 125 0.29 20.13 9.49
C GLU A 125 -0.98 20.20 8.64
N ARG A 126 -1.80 19.14 8.66
CA ARG A 126 -3.12 19.13 7.99
C ARG A 126 -4.06 20.19 8.54
N LYS A 127 -4.12 20.35 9.87
CA LYS A 127 -4.95 21.34 10.55
C LYS A 127 -4.49 22.75 10.21
N ALA A 128 -3.20 23.03 10.31
CA ALA A 128 -2.63 24.33 9.96
C ALA A 128 -2.92 24.72 8.50
N MET A 129 -2.86 23.77 7.56
CA MET A 129 -3.23 24.03 6.15
C MET A 129 -4.73 24.33 5.97
N ARG A 130 -5.61 23.69 6.75
CA ARG A 130 -7.06 23.96 6.72
C ARG A 130 -7.40 25.31 7.36
N ASP A 131 -6.74 25.64 8.46
CA ASP A 131 -6.94 26.91 9.18
C ASP A 131 -6.40 28.08 8.35
N ALA A 132 -5.31 27.89 7.61
CA ALA A 132 -4.72 28.92 6.75
C ALA A 132 -5.55 29.25 5.50
N SER A 133 -6.40 28.32 5.02
CA SER A 133 -7.26 28.56 3.86
C SER A 133 -8.39 27.54 3.75
N GLN A 134 -9.60 28.01 3.43
CA GLN A 134 -10.74 27.13 3.16
C GLN A 134 -10.53 26.27 1.89
N ALA A 135 -9.86 26.82 0.86
CA ALA A 135 -9.50 26.11 -0.35
C ALA A 135 -8.00 25.74 -0.38
N PRO A 136 -7.61 24.59 -0.94
CA PRO A 136 -6.21 24.23 -1.09
C PRO A 136 -5.50 25.21 -2.04
N ARG A 137 -4.37 25.77 -1.61
CA ARG A 137 -3.65 26.82 -2.37
C ARG A 137 -2.77 26.25 -3.49
N ASN A 138 -2.46 24.96 -3.43
CA ASN A 138 -1.64 24.25 -4.40
C ASN A 138 -1.95 22.74 -4.37
N SER A 139 -1.39 22.01 -5.34
CA SER A 139 -1.56 20.55 -5.49
C SER A 139 -1.12 19.77 -4.26
N ARG A 140 -0.07 20.23 -3.56
CA ARG A 140 0.40 19.61 -2.32
C ARG A 140 -0.63 19.72 -1.21
N GLU A 141 -1.19 20.91 -0.97
CA GLU A 141 -2.22 21.11 0.05
C GLU A 141 -3.50 20.33 -0.29
N LEU A 142 -3.86 20.23 -1.57
CA LEU A 142 -4.97 19.40 -2.01
C LEU A 142 -4.73 17.94 -1.63
N ALA A 143 -3.55 17.38 -1.93
CA ALA A 143 -3.21 16.01 -1.59
C ALA A 143 -3.21 15.79 -0.07
N VAL A 144 -2.51 16.64 0.70
CA VAL A 144 -2.40 16.52 2.16
C VAL A 144 -3.77 16.62 2.85
N ARG A 145 -4.67 17.48 2.35
CA ARG A 145 -6.03 17.64 2.92
C ARG A 145 -6.96 16.49 2.59
N ASN A 146 -6.72 15.77 1.50
CA ASN A 146 -7.60 14.72 0.97
C ASN A 146 -7.03 13.29 1.10
N GLN A 147 -5.85 13.12 1.72
CA GLN A 147 -5.26 11.82 2.03
C GLN A 147 -5.96 11.15 3.23
N PHE A 148 -7.21 10.75 3.03
CA PHE A 148 -7.91 9.84 3.93
C PHE A 148 -7.88 8.45 3.34
N PHE A 149 -7.37 7.50 4.12
CA PHE A 149 -7.52 6.10 3.77
C PHE A 149 -8.99 5.70 3.95
N THR A 150 -9.54 4.97 2.97
CA THR A 150 -10.91 4.44 3.05
C THR A 150 -10.86 3.11 3.80
N PRO A 151 -11.42 3.00 5.02
CA PRO A 151 -11.36 1.77 5.80
C PRO A 151 -12.04 0.61 5.07
N ARG A 152 -11.59 -0.62 5.36
CA ARG A 152 -12.10 -1.83 4.71
C ARG A 152 -13.63 -1.94 4.71
N TYR A 153 -14.28 -1.68 5.85
CA TYR A 153 -15.74 -1.80 5.96
C TYR A 153 -16.49 -0.84 5.01
N VAL A 154 -15.93 0.35 4.72
CA VAL A 154 -16.53 1.31 3.79
C VAL A 154 -16.44 0.77 2.37
N VAL A 155 -15.28 0.20 2.00
CA VAL A 155 -15.09 -0.43 0.69
C VAL A 155 -16.03 -1.62 0.53
N GLU A 156 -16.10 -2.51 1.51
CA GLU A 156 -16.98 -3.67 1.51
C GLU A 156 -18.45 -3.25 1.42
N PHE A 157 -18.87 -2.25 2.20
CA PHE A 157 -20.22 -1.70 2.11
C PHE A 157 -20.55 -1.18 0.72
N LEU A 158 -19.65 -0.41 0.10
CA LEU A 158 -19.86 0.14 -1.24
C LEU A 158 -19.90 -0.97 -2.28
N VAL A 159 -18.98 -1.93 -2.25
CA VAL A 159 -18.91 -3.04 -3.22
C VAL A 159 -20.13 -3.95 -3.09
N ASP A 160 -20.51 -4.33 -1.87
CA ASP A 160 -21.68 -5.16 -1.59
C ASP A 160 -22.94 -4.46 -2.11
N ASN A 161 -23.11 -3.17 -1.84
CA ASN A 161 -24.32 -2.43 -2.23
C ASN A 161 -24.29 -1.85 -3.65
N THR A 162 -23.21 -2.06 -4.42
CA THR A 162 -23.15 -1.72 -5.85
C THR A 162 -23.12 -2.99 -6.70
N LEU A 163 -21.97 -3.68 -6.73
CA LEU A 163 -21.79 -4.89 -7.52
C LEU A 163 -22.58 -6.07 -6.96
N GLY A 164 -22.54 -6.27 -5.64
CA GLY A 164 -23.32 -7.32 -4.98
C GLY A 164 -24.82 -7.12 -5.19
N ARG A 165 -25.30 -5.89 -5.04
CA ARG A 165 -26.69 -5.51 -5.28
C ARG A 165 -27.12 -5.68 -6.73
N LEU A 166 -26.28 -5.30 -7.67
CA LEU A 166 -26.53 -5.49 -9.10
C LEU A 166 -26.72 -6.98 -9.40
N TRP A 167 -25.86 -7.84 -8.87
CA TRP A 167 -25.96 -9.29 -9.05
C TRP A 167 -27.17 -9.90 -8.35
N PHE A 168 -27.46 -9.48 -7.11
CA PHE A 168 -28.65 -9.88 -6.38
C PHE A 168 -29.93 -9.59 -7.17
N ASN A 169 -30.06 -8.39 -7.73
CA ASN A 169 -31.20 -8.03 -8.57
C ASN A 169 -31.25 -8.86 -9.86
N ALA A 170 -30.11 -9.01 -10.54
CA ALA A 170 -30.05 -9.73 -11.82
C ALA A 170 -30.44 -11.22 -11.69
N THR A 171 -30.20 -11.82 -10.53
CA THR A 171 -30.56 -13.21 -10.21
C THR A 171 -31.94 -13.35 -9.57
N GLY A 172 -32.71 -12.26 -9.45
CA GLY A 172 -34.00 -12.27 -8.76
C GLY A 172 -33.90 -12.69 -7.29
N GLY A 173 -32.78 -12.38 -6.65
CA GLY A 173 -32.47 -12.77 -5.28
C GLY A 173 -31.95 -14.20 -5.11
N ALA A 174 -31.93 -15.02 -6.17
CA ALA A 174 -31.44 -16.40 -6.13
C ALA A 174 -29.89 -16.44 -6.25
N THR A 175 -29.20 -15.97 -5.20
CA THR A 175 -27.73 -15.93 -5.16
C THR A 175 -27.17 -16.20 -3.76
N GLY A 176 -26.04 -16.90 -3.70
CA GLY A 176 -25.29 -17.10 -2.45
C GLY A 176 -24.56 -15.84 -1.96
N LEU A 177 -24.59 -14.73 -2.71
CA LEU A 177 -24.03 -13.46 -2.22
C LEU A 177 -24.76 -12.94 -0.98
N ARG A 178 -26.03 -13.31 -0.78
CA ARG A 178 -26.79 -12.92 0.43
C ARG A 178 -26.08 -13.35 1.71
N ASP A 179 -25.43 -14.50 1.70
CA ASP A 179 -24.75 -15.07 2.87
C ASP A 179 -23.29 -14.65 2.96
N ARG A 180 -22.71 -14.15 1.87
CA ARG A 180 -21.28 -13.82 1.75
C ARG A 180 -20.98 -12.32 1.84
N CYS A 181 -21.88 -11.49 1.34
CA CYS A 181 -21.76 -10.04 1.38
C CYS A 181 -22.34 -9.52 2.70
N GLN A 182 -21.47 -9.33 3.70
CA GLN A 182 -21.83 -8.94 5.05
C GLN A 182 -22.65 -7.64 5.11
N TYR A 183 -22.40 -6.70 4.18
CA TYR A 183 -23.03 -5.39 4.19
C TYR A 183 -24.14 -5.24 3.15
N LEU A 184 -24.47 -6.29 2.40
CA LEU A 184 -25.51 -6.23 1.37
C LEU A 184 -26.87 -5.97 2.01
N LEU A 185 -27.49 -4.84 1.64
CA LEU A 185 -28.82 -4.50 2.12
C LEU A 185 -29.87 -5.28 1.32
N VAL A 186 -30.56 -6.19 2.00
CA VAL A 186 -31.68 -6.98 1.46
C VAL A 186 -32.85 -6.89 2.42
N LYS A 187 -34.03 -6.49 1.93
CA LYS A 187 -35.23 -6.56 2.79
C LYS A 187 -35.72 -8.02 2.86
N PRO A 188 -36.22 -8.49 4.01
CA PRO A 188 -36.62 -9.89 4.17
C PRO A 188 -37.66 -10.39 3.14
N ASP A 189 -38.53 -9.49 2.71
CA ASP A 189 -39.62 -9.68 1.74
C ASP A 189 -39.26 -9.27 0.31
N GLU A 190 -37.99 -8.93 0.06
CA GLU A 190 -37.58 -8.46 -1.25
C GLU A 190 -37.51 -9.59 -2.29
N THR A 191 -38.31 -9.46 -3.35
CA THR A 191 -38.28 -10.34 -4.52
C THR A 191 -37.98 -9.52 -5.79
N PRO A 192 -36.70 -9.27 -6.11
CA PRO A 192 -36.34 -8.55 -7.32
C PRO A 192 -36.78 -9.34 -8.55
N GLN A 193 -37.15 -8.63 -9.63
CA GLN A 193 -37.38 -9.29 -10.90
C GLN A 193 -36.03 -9.69 -11.52
N ALA A 194 -35.84 -10.99 -11.75
CA ALA A 194 -34.64 -11.50 -12.41
C ALA A 194 -34.47 -10.88 -13.80
N ALA A 195 -33.22 -10.57 -14.16
CA ALA A 195 -32.91 -10.05 -15.47
C ALA A 195 -33.06 -11.15 -16.53
N THR A 196 -33.72 -10.83 -17.64
CA THR A 196 -33.87 -11.77 -18.77
C THR A 196 -32.53 -12.16 -19.41
N LYS A 197 -31.51 -11.30 -19.26
CA LYS A 197 -30.15 -11.55 -19.74
C LYS A 197 -29.14 -10.86 -18.83
N LEU A 198 -28.14 -11.62 -18.40
CA LEU A 198 -26.99 -11.09 -17.66
C LEU A 198 -26.10 -10.27 -18.61
N ARG A 199 -25.72 -9.07 -18.17
CA ARG A 199 -24.73 -8.25 -18.88
C ARG A 199 -23.33 -8.80 -18.59
N ASP A 200 -22.44 -8.69 -19.56
CA ASP A 200 -21.02 -9.00 -19.33
C ASP A 200 -20.48 -8.03 -18.26
N PRO A 201 -19.91 -8.52 -17.14
CA PRO A 201 -19.36 -7.67 -16.09
C PRO A 201 -18.35 -6.64 -16.60
N ARG A 202 -17.60 -6.97 -17.67
CA ARG A 202 -16.60 -6.07 -18.29
C ARG A 202 -17.22 -4.87 -19.01
N THR A 203 -18.52 -4.91 -19.26
CA THR A 203 -19.28 -3.83 -19.92
C THR A 203 -20.02 -2.93 -18.93
N LEU A 204 -19.96 -3.24 -17.63
CA LEU A 204 -20.59 -2.43 -16.60
C LEU A 204 -19.86 -1.09 -16.48
N LYS A 205 -20.63 0.00 -16.56
CA LYS A 205 -20.16 1.35 -16.25
C LYS A 205 -20.87 1.80 -14.98
N LEU A 206 -20.10 2.02 -13.93
CA LEU A 206 -20.55 2.72 -12.73
C LEU A 206 -20.31 4.22 -12.97
N LEU A 207 -21.31 5.04 -12.67
CA LEU A 207 -21.24 6.51 -12.78
C LEU A 207 -20.38 7.10 -11.67
#